data_AF-A0A840C4K8-F1
#
_entry.id   AF-A0A840C4K8-F1
#
_cell.length_a   1.000
_cell.length_b   1.000
_cell.length_c   1.000
_cell.angle_alpha   90.00
_cell.angle_beta   90.00
_cell.angle_gamma   90.00
#
_symmetry.space_group_name_H-M   'P 1'
#
loop_
_entity.id
_entity.type
_entity.pdbx_description
1 polymer ?
#
loop_
_entity_poly.entity_id
_entity_poly.type
_entity_poly.pdbx_seq_one_letter_code
_entity_poly.pdbx_strand_id
1 'polypeptide(L)'
;MKRIFLASAACLAVAACSGGDGTNPITGGPTDDTEDPTTDPTTDPTTDPGTGIDSDRTVPPGTASPTADLGIYRYEPPTDTGDGYAQSVSYDAATDTFSVDNLAFDGANTYQRDDIVGSLGPYAVYEGDGVFNDPVTGVPISQFEHKAIYGVSTNTDANGLATTQFAIVRTGAYVGYGFGGFVYQRDGGVTLPTTGQAAYSGQYAALRDFNGKGGLEYATGDMTAAIDFNDFNAGDAVKGKVTNRRVYDVNGSDITESIISALGTQYGRSYTALPQINFVVGPGVLDTNGEILGGVSSNVTDATGALQGFETGKYYAVISGDNADEIVGVLTAEAEDPRYDNVTVRETGGFILYRP
;
A
#
# COMPACT_ATOMS: atom_id res chain seq x y z
N MET A 1 3.84 68.07 5.19
CA MET A 1 2.41 68.17 4.85
C MET A 1 1.76 66.85 5.18
N LYS A 2 0.74 66.86 6.05
CA LYS A 2 -0.06 65.68 6.45
C LYS A 2 -1.11 65.42 5.36
N ARG A 3 -1.30 64.16 4.98
CA ARG A 3 -2.62 63.60 4.64
C ARG A 3 -2.72 62.19 5.20
N ILE A 4 -3.64 62.05 6.15
CA ILE A 4 -4.16 60.84 6.79
C ILE A 4 -5.47 60.51 6.06
N PHE A 5 -5.70 59.25 5.72
CA PHE A 5 -7.01 58.54 5.62
C PHE A 5 -6.66 57.05 5.45
N LEU A 6 -6.68 56.20 6.49
CA LEU A 6 -7.78 55.53 7.18
C LEU A 6 -8.47 54.40 6.37
N ALA A 7 -8.15 53.18 6.80
CA ALA A 7 -8.95 51.94 6.94
C ALA A 7 -9.64 51.29 5.73
N SER A 8 -9.35 50.00 5.53
CA SER A 8 -10.34 48.91 5.70
C SER A 8 -9.63 47.55 5.77
N ALA A 9 -9.96 46.77 6.80
CA ALA A 9 -9.56 45.37 6.96
C ALA A 9 -10.57 44.46 6.25
N ALA A 10 -10.07 43.40 5.60
CA ALA A 10 -10.86 42.24 5.21
C ALA A 10 -9.96 41.00 5.27
N CYS A 11 -10.14 40.17 6.30
CA CYS A 11 -9.78 38.77 6.29
C CYS A 11 -10.84 38.02 5.47
N LEU A 12 -10.46 37.09 4.59
CA LEU A 12 -11.21 35.86 4.34
C LEU A 12 -10.46 34.88 3.40
N ALA A 13 -10.37 33.65 3.91
CA ALA A 13 -10.32 32.34 3.25
C ALA A 13 -9.23 32.02 2.22
N VAL A 14 -8.32 31.15 2.65
CA VAL A 14 -7.59 30.21 1.81
C VAL A 14 -8.60 29.26 1.19
N ALA A 15 -8.84 29.34 -0.11
CA ALA A 15 -9.55 28.32 -0.86
C ALA A 15 -8.53 27.31 -1.37
N ALA A 16 -8.43 26.17 -0.67
CA ALA A 16 -7.86 24.96 -1.23
C ALA A 16 -8.93 24.33 -2.14
N CYS A 17 -8.71 24.38 -3.44
CA CYS A 17 -9.43 23.57 -4.42
C CYS A 17 -8.40 22.62 -5.04
N SER A 18 -8.24 21.43 -4.49
CA SER A 18 -7.82 20.26 -5.25
C SER A 18 -9.04 19.33 -5.32
N GLY A 19 -10.03 19.76 -6.12
CA GLY A 19 -11.03 18.83 -6.62
C GLY A 19 -10.35 17.97 -7.66
N GLY A 20 -10.14 16.69 -7.35
CA GLY A 20 -9.64 15.72 -8.31
C GLY A 20 -10.64 15.63 -9.46
N ASP A 21 -10.16 15.84 -10.68
CA ASP A 21 -10.87 15.82 -11.96
C ASP A 21 -11.20 14.39 -12.44
N GLY A 22 -11.20 13.40 -11.53
CA GLY A 22 -11.49 12.01 -11.86
C GLY A 22 -10.48 11.38 -12.83
N THR A 23 -9.35 12.04 -13.11
CA THR A 23 -8.27 11.45 -13.90
C THR A 23 -7.53 10.42 -13.04
N ASN A 24 -7.30 9.22 -13.60
CA ASN A 24 -6.54 8.17 -12.94
C ASN A 24 -5.08 8.64 -12.78
N PRO A 25 -4.59 8.88 -11.56
CA PRO A 25 -3.24 9.40 -11.34
C PRO A 25 -2.15 8.41 -11.76
N ILE A 26 -2.47 7.12 -11.95
CA ILE A 26 -1.52 6.10 -12.40
C ILE A 26 -1.48 5.95 -13.92
N THR A 27 -2.57 6.24 -14.67
CA THR A 27 -2.65 5.91 -16.11
C THR A 27 -2.92 7.07 -17.08
N GLY A 28 -3.01 8.32 -16.62
CA GLY A 28 -3.01 9.53 -17.47
C GLY A 28 -3.84 9.46 -18.78
N GLY A 29 -5.17 9.47 -18.69
CA GLY A 29 -6.07 9.46 -19.86
C GLY A 29 -6.54 10.86 -20.32
N PRO A 30 -7.01 11.04 -21.58
CA PRO A 30 -7.29 12.36 -22.15
C PRO A 30 -8.64 12.94 -21.68
N THR A 31 -8.68 14.25 -21.43
CA THR A 31 -9.87 15.03 -21.03
C THR A 31 -10.71 15.42 -22.25
N ASP A 32 -12.03 15.22 -22.19
CA ASP A 32 -13.00 15.83 -23.11
C ASP A 32 -14.04 16.62 -22.29
N ASP A 33 -14.00 17.95 -22.44
CA ASP A 33 -14.84 18.92 -21.74
C ASP A 33 -16.22 19.02 -22.41
N THR A 34 -17.30 18.88 -21.65
CA THR A 34 -18.56 19.59 -21.95
C THR A 34 -19.36 19.90 -20.67
N GLU A 35 -19.46 21.20 -20.34
CA GLU A 35 -20.39 21.77 -19.37
C GLU A 35 -21.80 21.97 -19.97
N ASP A 36 -22.88 21.87 -19.16
CA ASP A 36 -23.85 22.97 -18.91
C ASP A 36 -24.86 22.60 -17.76
N PRO A 37 -25.37 23.55 -16.95
CA PRO A 37 -26.06 23.33 -15.68
C PRO A 37 -27.58 23.60 -15.74
N THR A 38 -28.38 23.06 -14.80
CA THR A 38 -29.63 23.73 -14.33
C THR A 38 -30.05 23.29 -12.91
N THR A 39 -30.81 24.17 -12.26
CA THR A 39 -31.14 24.34 -10.83
C THR A 39 -32.41 23.62 -10.31
N ASP A 40 -32.38 23.25 -9.02
CA ASP A 40 -33.40 22.79 -8.02
C ASP A 40 -34.62 23.77 -7.82
N PRO A 41 -35.71 23.56 -7.01
CA PRO A 41 -36.07 22.49 -6.05
C PRO A 41 -37.55 22.02 -5.95
N THR A 42 -37.86 20.95 -5.19
CA THR A 42 -39.01 20.83 -4.24
C THR A 42 -39.07 19.46 -3.49
N THR A 43 -39.69 19.47 -2.30
CA THR A 43 -39.49 18.61 -1.11
C THR A 43 -40.59 17.56 -0.79
N ASP A 44 -40.14 16.36 -0.31
CA ASP A 44 -40.69 15.41 0.72
C ASP A 44 -42.04 14.62 0.46
N PRO A 45 -42.34 13.41 1.03
CA PRO A 45 -41.66 12.65 2.09
C PRO A 45 -41.47 11.11 1.96
N THR A 46 -40.46 10.63 2.69
CA THR A 46 -40.31 9.33 3.41
C THR A 46 -40.69 7.99 2.74
N THR A 47 -39.66 7.27 2.28
CA THR A 47 -39.43 5.87 2.69
C THR A 47 -37.91 5.69 2.85
N ASP A 48 -37.48 5.58 4.10
CA ASP A 48 -36.11 5.28 4.54
C ASP A 48 -35.66 3.91 4.00
N PRO A 49 -34.64 3.83 3.11
CA PRO A 49 -33.97 2.60 2.77
C PRO A 49 -32.64 2.55 3.52
N GLY A 50 -32.71 2.41 4.85
CA GLY A 50 -31.57 2.08 5.69
C GLY A 50 -30.69 3.29 6.00
N THR A 51 -30.76 3.72 7.26
CA THR A 51 -29.58 4.29 7.90
C THR A 51 -28.48 3.23 7.84
N GLY A 52 -27.53 3.40 6.92
CA GLY A 52 -26.30 2.62 6.90
C GLY A 52 -25.65 2.66 8.29
N ILE A 53 -24.95 1.59 8.67
CA ILE A 53 -24.18 1.59 9.90
C ILE A 53 -23.09 2.66 9.76
N ASP A 54 -23.15 3.66 10.65
CA ASP A 54 -22.05 4.58 10.88
C ASP A 54 -20.90 3.76 11.48
N SER A 55 -19.91 3.44 10.64
CA SER A 55 -18.74 2.69 11.05
C SER A 55 -17.66 3.69 11.44
N ASP A 56 -17.16 3.59 12.67
CA ASP A 56 -15.96 4.29 13.17
C ASP A 56 -14.65 3.77 12.55
N ARG A 57 -14.76 2.90 11.54
CA ARG A 57 -13.66 2.31 10.81
C ARG A 57 -12.82 3.39 10.13
N THR A 58 -11.61 3.54 10.66
CA THR A 58 -10.60 4.43 10.06
C THR A 58 -9.94 3.71 8.88
N VAL A 59 -10.31 4.13 7.67
CA VAL A 59 -9.65 3.70 6.43
C VAL A 59 -8.43 4.57 6.11
N PRO A 60 -7.43 4.07 5.37
CA PRO A 60 -6.37 4.92 4.84
C PRO A 60 -6.96 6.09 4.04
N PRO A 61 -6.27 7.24 4.00
CA PRO A 61 -6.70 8.37 3.19
C PRO A 61 -6.71 8.01 1.69
N GLY A 62 -7.43 8.78 0.90
CA GLY A 62 -7.65 8.51 -0.53
C GLY A 62 -9.05 8.93 -0.97
N THR A 63 -9.79 8.04 -1.62
CA THR A 63 -11.17 8.30 -2.06
C THR A 63 -12.05 8.77 -0.89
N ALA A 64 -12.57 10.00 -0.98
CA ALA A 64 -13.31 10.65 0.10
C ALA A 64 -14.74 10.11 0.31
N SER A 65 -15.34 9.53 -0.74
CA SER A 65 -16.69 8.94 -0.70
C SER A 65 -16.69 7.64 -1.49
N PRO A 66 -16.11 6.56 -0.93
CA PRO A 66 -16.02 5.28 -1.62
C PRO A 66 -17.42 4.68 -1.84
N THR A 67 -17.61 4.05 -2.99
CA THR A 67 -18.79 3.26 -3.31
C THR A 67 -18.37 1.93 -3.93
N ALA A 68 -19.27 0.94 -3.92
CA ALA A 68 -19.02 -0.33 -4.58
C ALA A 68 -18.84 -0.19 -6.10
N ASP A 69 -19.48 0.80 -6.73
CA ASP A 69 -19.57 0.94 -8.19
C ASP A 69 -18.39 1.67 -8.84
N LEU A 70 -17.55 2.34 -8.04
CA LEU A 70 -16.47 3.21 -8.53
C LEU A 70 -15.09 2.76 -8.07
N GLY A 71 -14.07 3.27 -8.76
CA GLY A 71 -12.68 3.08 -8.36
C GLY A 71 -12.41 3.60 -6.94
N ILE A 72 -11.52 2.90 -6.24
CA ILE A 72 -11.07 3.25 -4.89
C ILE A 72 -9.56 3.36 -4.94
N TYR A 73 -9.04 4.51 -4.51
CA TYR A 73 -7.63 4.79 -4.35
C TYR A 73 -7.34 5.03 -2.87
N ARG A 74 -6.28 4.42 -2.37
CA ARG A 74 -5.84 4.54 -0.97
C ARG A 74 -4.33 4.70 -0.91
N TYR A 75 -3.86 5.51 0.03
CA TYR A 75 -2.45 5.71 0.28
C TYR A 75 -2.12 5.63 1.77
N GLU A 76 -0.86 5.36 2.09
CA GLU A 76 -0.39 5.27 3.46
C GLU A 76 -0.59 6.59 4.22
N PRO A 77 -1.22 6.58 5.41
CA PRO A 77 -1.38 7.81 6.19
C PRO A 77 -0.03 8.33 6.69
N PRO A 78 0.19 9.66 6.67
CA PRO A 78 1.45 10.22 7.11
C PRO A 78 1.67 10.06 8.62
N THR A 79 2.91 9.75 9.01
CA THR A 79 3.33 9.68 10.42
C THR A 79 4.57 10.53 10.68
N ASP A 80 4.82 10.89 11.94
CA ASP A 80 6.04 11.61 12.33
C ASP A 80 7.33 10.76 12.15
N THR A 81 7.18 9.48 11.83
CA THR A 81 8.28 8.50 11.64
C THR A 81 8.59 8.20 10.17
N GLY A 82 7.96 8.91 9.23
CA GLY A 82 8.31 8.86 7.79
C GLY A 82 7.34 8.09 6.89
N ASP A 83 6.25 7.54 7.43
CA ASP A 83 5.22 6.88 6.62
C ASP A 83 4.40 7.89 5.84
N GLY A 84 3.82 7.47 4.71
CA GLY A 84 2.87 8.28 3.95
C GLY A 84 3.43 9.57 3.32
N TYR A 85 4.74 9.69 3.20
CA TYR A 85 5.40 10.82 2.53
C TYR A 85 5.45 10.65 1.01
N ALA A 86 5.53 9.42 0.48
CA ALA A 86 5.46 9.24 -0.96
C ALA A 86 4.05 9.59 -1.47
N GLN A 87 3.97 10.59 -2.33
CA GLN A 87 2.71 11.11 -2.89
C GLN A 87 2.77 11.13 -4.41
N SER A 88 1.60 11.30 -5.04
CA SER A 88 1.48 11.48 -6.50
C SER A 88 2.20 10.39 -7.31
N VAL A 89 2.12 9.14 -6.84
CA VAL A 89 2.78 8.00 -7.49
C VAL A 89 2.11 7.73 -8.83
N SER A 90 2.89 7.75 -9.91
CA SER A 90 2.40 7.53 -11.27
C SER A 90 3.38 6.70 -12.09
N TYR A 91 2.87 5.95 -13.06
CA TYR A 91 3.66 5.10 -13.94
C TYR A 91 3.51 5.55 -15.40
N ASP A 92 4.63 5.67 -16.11
CA ASP A 92 4.66 5.91 -17.55
C ASP A 92 5.08 4.63 -18.30
N ALA A 93 4.12 4.03 -19.00
CA ALA A 93 4.34 2.83 -19.79
C ALA A 93 5.18 3.04 -21.05
N ALA A 94 5.29 4.27 -21.56
CA ALA A 94 6.09 4.57 -22.76
C ALA A 94 7.59 4.57 -22.44
N THR A 95 7.95 4.96 -21.22
CA THR A 95 9.35 5.03 -20.75
C THR A 95 9.73 3.97 -19.73
N ASP A 96 8.77 3.17 -19.23
CA ASP A 96 8.97 2.19 -18.14
C ASP A 96 9.56 2.87 -16.89
N THR A 97 8.92 3.96 -16.45
CA THR A 97 9.39 4.76 -15.31
C THR A 97 8.25 5.10 -14.34
N PHE A 98 8.61 5.23 -13.06
CA PHE A 98 7.77 5.80 -12.03
C PHE A 98 8.10 7.27 -11.78
N SER A 99 7.09 8.06 -11.44
CA SER A 99 7.26 9.36 -10.80
C SER A 99 6.70 9.30 -9.38
N VAL A 100 7.46 9.80 -8.41
CA VAL A 100 7.07 9.85 -6.99
C VAL A 100 7.37 11.25 -6.47
N ASP A 101 6.39 11.89 -5.82
CA ASP A 101 6.56 13.21 -5.23
C ASP A 101 6.71 13.14 -3.70
N ASN A 102 7.15 14.26 -3.12
CA ASN A 102 7.22 14.51 -1.68
C ASN A 102 8.19 13.58 -0.91
N LEU A 103 9.22 13.08 -1.61
CA LEU A 103 10.39 12.46 -1.02
C LEU A 103 11.60 13.38 -1.18
N ALA A 104 12.52 13.36 -0.21
CA ALA A 104 13.67 14.23 -0.19
C ALA A 104 14.92 13.46 -0.62
N PHE A 105 15.73 14.10 -1.47
CA PHE A 105 16.97 13.52 -1.99
C PHE A 105 16.74 12.16 -2.69
N ASP A 106 15.71 12.05 -3.51
CA ASP A 106 15.40 10.88 -4.34
C ASP A 106 15.61 11.15 -5.85
N GLY A 107 16.46 12.12 -6.18
CA GLY A 107 16.82 12.46 -7.55
C GLY A 107 15.86 13.44 -8.21
N ALA A 108 15.49 13.14 -9.45
CA ALA A 108 14.57 13.95 -10.24
C ALA A 108 13.11 13.51 -10.08
N ASN A 109 12.75 12.91 -8.93
CA ASN A 109 11.46 12.26 -8.67
C ASN A 109 11.14 11.11 -9.64
N THR A 110 12.11 10.66 -10.44
CA THR A 110 11.95 9.66 -11.49
C THR A 110 12.67 8.38 -11.10
N TYR A 111 11.97 7.26 -11.22
CA TYR A 111 12.42 5.94 -10.82
C TYR A 111 12.46 5.05 -12.06
N GLN A 112 13.61 4.46 -12.33
CA GLN A 112 13.84 3.59 -13.48
C GLN A 112 13.81 2.13 -13.03
N ARG A 113 13.54 1.21 -13.95
CA ARG A 113 13.62 -0.22 -13.64
C ARG A 113 14.99 -0.55 -13.06
N ASP A 114 14.98 -1.20 -11.90
CA ASP A 114 16.20 -1.57 -11.17
C ASP A 114 17.05 -2.51 -12.04
N ASP A 115 18.33 -2.19 -12.18
CA ASP A 115 19.26 -2.90 -13.06
C ASP A 115 19.90 -4.13 -12.39
N ILE A 116 19.77 -4.27 -11.08
CA ILE A 116 20.24 -5.41 -10.29
C ILE A 116 19.07 -6.37 -10.01
N VAL A 117 17.96 -5.85 -9.48
CA VAL A 117 16.76 -6.58 -9.10
C VAL A 117 15.54 -5.97 -9.77
N GLY A 118 15.43 -6.05 -11.10
CA GLY A 118 14.32 -5.44 -11.84
C GLY A 118 12.93 -6.05 -11.62
N SER A 119 12.82 -7.16 -10.90
CA SER A 119 11.55 -7.84 -10.62
C SER A 119 11.59 -8.74 -9.39
N LEU A 120 10.47 -8.85 -8.68
CA LEU A 120 10.20 -9.80 -7.60
C LEU A 120 8.95 -10.61 -7.93
N GLY A 121 9.15 -11.80 -8.50
CA GLY A 121 8.05 -12.61 -9.01
C GLY A 121 7.30 -11.85 -10.14
N PRO A 122 5.98 -11.64 -10.03
CA PRO A 122 5.21 -10.92 -11.04
C PRO A 122 5.31 -9.39 -10.91
N TYR A 123 6.00 -8.86 -9.89
CA TYR A 123 6.02 -7.43 -9.59
C TYR A 123 7.32 -6.79 -10.05
N ALA A 124 7.21 -5.60 -10.62
CA ALA A 124 8.33 -4.81 -11.09
C ALA A 124 9.01 -4.07 -9.93
N VAL A 125 10.32 -3.87 -10.01
CA VAL A 125 11.08 -3.06 -9.05
C VAL A 125 11.74 -1.92 -9.78
N TYR A 126 11.70 -0.74 -9.17
CA TYR A 126 12.28 0.49 -9.67
C TYR A 126 13.16 1.14 -8.62
N GLU A 127 14.08 1.99 -9.05
CA GLU A 127 15.04 2.71 -8.22
C GLU A 127 15.14 4.17 -8.66
N GLY A 128 15.22 5.06 -7.67
CA GLY A 128 15.48 6.48 -7.91
C GLY A 128 16.96 6.76 -8.23
N ASP A 129 17.24 7.83 -8.97
CA ASP A 129 18.60 8.16 -9.38
C ASP A 129 19.55 8.32 -8.17
N GLY A 130 20.69 7.61 -8.17
CA GLY A 130 21.68 7.73 -7.09
C GLY A 130 22.44 9.07 -7.06
N VAL A 131 22.33 9.89 -8.12
CA VAL A 131 22.98 11.19 -8.25
C VAL A 131 22.07 12.17 -8.98
N PHE A 132 21.97 13.40 -8.45
CA PHE A 132 21.37 14.54 -9.14
C PHE A 132 22.39 15.66 -9.27
N ASN A 133 22.56 16.23 -10.46
CA ASN A 133 23.54 17.31 -10.66
C ASN A 133 22.91 18.67 -10.32
N ASP A 134 23.62 19.49 -9.54
CA ASP A 134 23.25 20.89 -9.33
C ASP A 134 23.09 21.59 -10.70
N PRO A 135 21.92 22.16 -11.02
CA PRO A 135 21.65 22.72 -12.35
C PRO A 135 22.47 23.98 -12.67
N VAL A 136 23.07 24.63 -11.67
CA VAL A 136 23.90 25.83 -11.83
C VAL A 136 25.38 25.47 -11.93
N THR A 137 25.86 24.58 -11.06
CA THR A 137 27.30 24.28 -10.95
C THR A 137 27.72 22.98 -11.64
N GLY A 138 26.78 22.09 -11.92
CA GLY A 138 27.04 20.74 -12.43
C GLY A 138 27.66 19.80 -11.41
N VAL A 139 27.79 20.21 -10.14
CA VAL A 139 28.34 19.36 -9.09
C VAL A 139 27.36 18.23 -8.79
N PRO A 140 27.81 16.96 -8.78
CA PRO A 140 26.94 15.84 -8.45
C PRO A 140 26.57 15.86 -6.97
N ILE A 141 25.29 15.69 -6.67
CA ILE A 141 24.74 15.54 -5.33
C ILE A 141 24.29 14.08 -5.18
N SER A 142 24.91 13.35 -4.26
CA SER A 142 24.48 12.00 -3.92
C SER A 142 23.05 12.01 -3.38
N GLN A 143 22.24 11.09 -3.87
CA GLN A 143 20.87 10.88 -3.44
C GLN A 143 20.80 9.70 -2.47
N PHE A 144 19.69 9.61 -1.73
CA PHE A 144 19.37 8.46 -0.92
C PHE A 144 18.82 7.34 -1.81
N GLU A 145 19.21 6.10 -1.51
CA GLU A 145 18.66 4.93 -2.16
C GLU A 145 17.17 4.81 -1.85
N HIS A 146 16.34 4.89 -2.89
CA HIS A 146 14.91 4.64 -2.81
C HIS A 146 14.55 3.53 -3.79
N LYS A 147 13.82 2.53 -3.31
CA LYS A 147 13.29 1.44 -4.14
C LYS A 147 11.78 1.51 -4.16
N ALA A 148 11.20 1.17 -5.30
CA ALA A 148 9.77 1.04 -5.47
C ALA A 148 9.41 -0.36 -5.99
N ILE A 149 8.33 -0.95 -5.46
CA ILE A 149 7.70 -2.15 -6.02
C ILE A 149 6.39 -1.74 -6.66
N TYR A 150 6.11 -2.23 -7.87
CA TYR A 150 4.86 -2.00 -8.58
C TYR A 150 4.22 -3.31 -9.01
N GLY A 151 2.95 -3.49 -8.66
CA GLY A 151 2.12 -4.59 -9.09
C GLY A 151 0.93 -4.12 -9.91
N VAL A 152 0.68 -4.83 -11.01
CA VAL A 152 -0.41 -4.57 -11.96
C VAL A 152 -1.20 -5.85 -12.12
N SER A 153 -2.53 -5.73 -12.11
CA SER A 153 -3.40 -6.88 -12.31
C SER A 153 -3.22 -7.51 -13.70
N THR A 154 -3.34 -8.83 -13.76
CA THR A 154 -3.48 -9.57 -15.02
C THR A 154 -4.90 -9.51 -15.56
N ASN A 155 -5.88 -9.16 -14.74
CA ASN A 155 -7.23 -8.87 -15.18
C ASN A 155 -7.27 -7.46 -15.77
N THR A 156 -8.00 -7.33 -16.88
CA THR A 156 -8.19 -6.06 -17.57
C THR A 156 -9.66 -5.74 -17.75
N ASP A 157 -9.98 -4.46 -17.74
CA ASP A 157 -11.29 -3.95 -18.12
C ASP A 157 -11.55 -4.11 -19.63
N ALA A 158 -12.70 -3.61 -20.09
CA ALA A 158 -13.08 -3.64 -21.51
C ALA A 158 -12.13 -2.86 -22.44
N ASN A 159 -11.33 -1.94 -21.90
CA ASN A 159 -10.36 -1.13 -22.63
C ASN A 159 -8.94 -1.72 -22.59
N GLY A 160 -8.76 -2.87 -21.91
CA GLY A 160 -7.45 -3.49 -21.74
C GLY A 160 -6.59 -2.85 -20.64
N LEU A 161 -7.19 -2.01 -19.78
CA LEU A 161 -6.52 -1.42 -18.63
C LEU A 161 -6.62 -2.35 -17.43
N ALA A 162 -5.56 -2.45 -16.63
CA ALA A 162 -5.54 -3.30 -15.45
C ALA A 162 -6.60 -2.87 -14.43
N THR A 163 -7.30 -3.83 -13.84
CA THR A 163 -8.42 -3.55 -12.93
C THR A 163 -7.99 -3.14 -11.52
N THR A 164 -6.81 -3.59 -11.09
CA THR A 164 -6.20 -3.24 -9.79
C THR A 164 -4.69 -3.10 -9.88
N GLN A 165 -4.13 -2.27 -9.02
CA GLN A 165 -2.71 -1.93 -8.99
C GLN A 165 -2.26 -1.56 -7.58
N PHE A 166 -0.96 -1.72 -7.27
CA PHE A 166 -0.35 -1.18 -6.05
C PHE A 166 1.07 -0.70 -6.33
N ALA A 167 1.54 0.27 -5.55
CA ALA A 167 2.95 0.63 -5.51
C ALA A 167 3.42 0.87 -4.07
N ILE A 168 4.68 0.55 -3.78
CA ILE A 168 5.29 0.71 -2.46
C ILE A 168 6.65 1.34 -2.66
N VAL A 169 6.93 2.45 -1.99
CA VAL A 169 8.21 3.18 -2.05
C VAL A 169 8.80 3.25 -0.65
N ARG A 170 10.06 2.84 -0.50
CA ARG A 170 10.81 2.90 0.77
C ARG A 170 12.26 3.29 0.53
N THR A 171 12.91 3.79 1.57
CA THR A 171 14.36 4.07 1.61
C THR A 171 14.99 3.47 2.86
N GLY A 172 16.22 3.00 2.72
CA GLY A 172 17.06 2.51 3.82
C GLY A 172 18.13 3.50 4.26
N ALA A 173 18.07 4.76 3.80
CA ALA A 173 19.14 5.73 4.02
C ALA A 173 19.21 6.31 5.45
N TYR A 174 18.25 5.96 6.31
CA TYR A 174 18.11 6.48 7.66
C TYR A 174 18.49 5.42 8.70
N VAL A 175 18.89 5.86 9.90
CA VAL A 175 19.08 4.94 11.04
C VAL A 175 17.74 4.47 11.59
N GLY A 176 16.76 5.36 11.63
CA GLY A 176 15.35 5.01 11.86
C GLY A 176 14.70 4.56 10.55
N TYR A 177 13.40 4.26 10.61
CA TYR A 177 12.62 4.04 9.40
C TYR A 177 12.76 5.23 8.45
N GLY A 178 12.82 4.92 7.15
CA GLY A 178 12.96 5.91 6.10
C GLY A 178 11.63 6.57 5.74
N PHE A 179 11.72 7.63 4.93
CA PHE A 179 10.55 8.27 4.34
C PHE A 179 10.06 7.48 3.13
N GLY A 180 8.76 7.22 3.07
CA GLY A 180 8.18 6.42 2.01
C GLY A 180 6.67 6.46 1.99
N GLY A 181 6.06 5.59 1.19
CA GLY A 181 4.61 5.44 1.13
C GLY A 181 4.21 4.16 0.41
N PHE A 182 2.95 3.77 0.55
CA PHE A 182 2.32 2.83 -0.37
C PHE A 182 1.04 3.42 -0.92
N VAL A 183 0.65 2.93 -2.09
CA VAL A 183 -0.65 3.14 -2.71
C VAL A 183 -1.21 1.80 -3.16
N TYR A 184 -2.53 1.63 -3.06
CA TYR A 184 -3.24 0.51 -3.68
C TYR A 184 -4.57 1.00 -4.21
N GLN A 185 -4.99 0.46 -5.35
CA GLN A 185 -6.20 0.91 -6.00
C GLN A 185 -6.91 -0.17 -6.81
N ARG A 186 -8.20 0.07 -6.98
CA ARG A 186 -9.06 -0.54 -7.99
C ARG A 186 -9.60 0.56 -8.89
N ASP A 187 -9.62 0.32 -10.20
CA ASP A 187 -10.07 1.31 -11.20
C ASP A 187 -11.56 1.16 -11.56
N GLY A 188 -12.16 -0.01 -11.30
CA GLY A 188 -13.58 -0.31 -11.52
C GLY A 188 -14.40 -0.49 -10.23
N GLY A 189 -15.54 -1.16 -10.35
CA GLY A 189 -16.41 -1.51 -9.22
C GLY A 189 -16.23 -2.95 -8.71
N VAL A 190 -17.06 -3.34 -7.74
CA VAL A 190 -17.25 -4.71 -7.28
C VAL A 190 -18.72 -4.99 -7.10
N THR A 191 -19.12 -6.21 -7.44
CA THR A 191 -20.35 -6.80 -6.92
C THR A 191 -19.99 -7.91 -5.93
N LEU A 192 -20.23 -7.67 -4.65
CA LEU A 192 -19.96 -8.65 -3.60
C LEU A 192 -21.05 -9.74 -3.60
N PRO A 193 -20.67 -11.04 -3.56
CA PRO A 193 -21.62 -12.10 -3.27
C PRO A 193 -22.28 -11.87 -1.90
N THR A 194 -23.58 -12.13 -1.81
CA THR A 194 -24.33 -12.05 -0.54
C THR A 194 -24.33 -13.35 0.25
N THR A 195 -23.78 -14.42 -0.33
CA THR A 195 -23.66 -15.75 0.29
C THR A 195 -22.45 -16.48 -0.28
N GLY A 196 -22.03 -17.53 0.44
CA GLY A 196 -20.95 -18.42 0.05
C GLY A 196 -19.59 -17.97 0.56
N GLN A 197 -18.57 -18.65 0.07
CA GLN A 197 -17.17 -18.34 0.36
C GLN A 197 -16.41 -18.24 -0.96
N ALA A 198 -15.34 -17.44 -0.95
CA ALA A 198 -14.44 -17.31 -2.07
C ALA A 198 -13.00 -17.53 -1.64
N ALA A 199 -12.22 -18.17 -2.51
CA ALA A 199 -10.79 -18.40 -2.31
C ALA A 199 -10.00 -17.62 -3.36
N TYR A 200 -8.84 -17.12 -2.94
CA TYR A 200 -7.95 -16.31 -3.75
C TYR A 200 -6.51 -16.75 -3.55
N SER A 201 -5.71 -16.66 -4.60
CA SER A 201 -4.29 -16.95 -4.55
C SER A 201 -3.47 -16.01 -5.44
N GLY A 202 -2.24 -15.75 -5.04
CA GLY A 202 -1.31 -14.91 -5.78
C GLY A 202 0.07 -14.90 -5.14
N GLN A 203 0.87 -13.92 -5.52
CA GLN A 203 2.22 -13.72 -4.99
C GLN A 203 2.24 -12.50 -4.07
N TYR A 204 3.28 -12.41 -3.27
CA TYR A 204 3.55 -11.32 -2.35
C TYR A 204 4.98 -10.84 -2.57
N ALA A 205 5.19 -9.53 -2.63
CA ALA A 205 6.53 -8.93 -2.59
C ALA A 205 6.55 -7.70 -1.69
N ALA A 206 7.68 -7.49 -1.02
CA ALA A 206 7.83 -6.47 0.00
C ALA A 206 9.20 -5.80 -0.04
N LEU A 207 9.23 -4.57 0.46
CA LEU A 207 10.43 -3.89 0.92
C LEU A 207 10.51 -4.01 2.44
N ARG A 208 11.72 -4.20 2.94
CA ARG A 208 12.05 -4.24 4.36
C ARG A 208 13.01 -3.12 4.69
N ASP A 209 12.57 -2.20 5.53
CA ASP A 209 13.36 -1.11 6.10
C ASP A 209 13.47 -1.27 7.62
N PHE A 210 14.37 -0.53 8.25
CA PHE A 210 14.80 -0.80 9.61
C PHE A 210 14.77 0.45 10.47
N ASN A 211 14.63 0.23 11.78
CA ASN A 211 14.89 1.22 12.80
C ASN A 211 15.98 0.69 13.73
N GLY A 212 17.02 1.49 13.96
CA GLY A 212 18.27 1.08 14.61
C GLY A 212 19.42 0.75 13.64
N LYS A 213 19.16 0.69 12.33
CA LYS A 213 20.16 0.55 11.26
C LYS A 213 19.61 1.07 9.93
N GLY A 214 20.50 1.40 9.00
CA GLY A 214 20.11 1.61 7.60
C GLY A 214 20.04 0.33 6.78
N GLY A 215 19.82 0.51 5.48
CA GLY A 215 19.73 -0.51 4.44
C GLY A 215 18.30 -0.88 4.08
N LEU A 216 18.16 -1.49 2.91
CA LEU A 216 16.92 -2.12 2.42
C LEU A 216 17.14 -3.61 2.20
N GLU A 217 16.07 -4.36 2.34
CA GLU A 217 15.97 -5.75 1.92
C GLU A 217 14.67 -5.96 1.14
N TYR A 218 14.62 -7.01 0.33
CA TYR A 218 13.39 -7.46 -0.30
C TYR A 218 12.85 -8.68 0.43
N ALA A 219 11.53 -8.88 0.38
CA ALA A 219 10.93 -10.17 0.69
C ALA A 219 9.92 -10.60 -0.37
N THR A 220 9.77 -11.91 -0.54
CA THR A 220 8.77 -12.52 -1.42
C THR A 220 8.03 -13.63 -0.68
N GLY A 221 6.83 -13.99 -1.13
CA GLY A 221 6.12 -15.17 -0.63
C GLY A 221 4.91 -15.55 -1.47
N ASP A 222 4.33 -16.71 -1.16
CA ASP A 222 3.05 -17.14 -1.70
C ASP A 222 1.93 -16.65 -0.79
N MET A 223 0.87 -16.07 -1.38
CA MET A 223 -0.24 -15.54 -0.61
C MET A 223 -1.56 -16.19 -1.01
N THR A 224 -2.35 -16.52 0.01
CA THR A 224 -3.72 -17.01 -0.14
C THR A 224 -4.64 -16.23 0.76
N ALA A 225 -5.86 -15.96 0.28
CA ALA A 225 -6.93 -15.40 1.09
C ALA A 225 -8.24 -16.15 0.84
N ALA A 226 -9.15 -16.06 1.80
CA ALA A 226 -10.52 -16.49 1.60
C ALA A 226 -11.47 -15.56 2.35
N ILE A 227 -12.62 -15.31 1.74
CA ILE A 227 -13.70 -14.49 2.29
C ILE A 227 -14.89 -15.40 2.55
N ASP A 228 -15.50 -15.22 3.72
CA ASP A 228 -16.81 -15.78 4.04
C ASP A 228 -17.84 -14.65 3.99
N PHE A 229 -18.73 -14.68 3.00
CA PHE A 229 -19.77 -13.67 2.79
C PHE A 229 -21.03 -13.93 3.64
N ASN A 230 -21.05 -15.04 4.39
CA ASN A 230 -22.15 -15.37 5.28
C ASN A 230 -21.86 -15.00 6.73
N ASP A 231 -20.59 -15.07 7.13
CA ASP A 231 -20.17 -14.87 8.50
C ASP A 231 -18.96 -13.93 8.57
N PHE A 232 -18.91 -12.98 9.51
CA PHE A 232 -19.83 -12.81 10.63
C PHE A 232 -21.10 -12.06 10.22
N ASN A 233 -22.21 -12.28 10.95
CA ASN A 233 -23.41 -11.44 10.83
C ASN A 233 -23.17 -9.94 11.11
N ALA A 234 -21.99 -9.57 11.61
CA ALA A 234 -21.52 -8.21 11.84
C ALA A 234 -20.37 -7.83 10.88
N GLY A 235 -20.48 -8.25 9.61
CA GLY A 235 -19.49 -8.05 8.56
C GLY A 235 -18.69 -9.31 8.25
N ASP A 236 -18.38 -9.49 6.97
CA ASP A 236 -17.77 -10.69 6.42
C ASP A 236 -16.37 -10.96 7.01
N ALA A 237 -16.05 -12.24 7.18
CA ALA A 237 -14.78 -12.69 7.71
C ALA A 237 -13.77 -12.89 6.58
N VAL A 238 -12.55 -12.40 6.81
CA VAL A 238 -11.44 -12.61 5.89
C VAL A 238 -10.32 -13.34 6.62
N LYS A 239 -9.86 -14.44 6.03
CA LYS A 239 -8.64 -15.13 6.45
C LYS A 239 -7.63 -15.05 5.32
N GLY A 240 -6.36 -14.91 5.66
CA GLY A 240 -5.28 -14.82 4.70
C GLY A 240 -3.96 -15.21 5.34
N LYS A 241 -3.00 -15.58 4.49
CA LYS A 241 -1.65 -15.88 4.94
C LYS A 241 -0.62 -15.66 3.84
N VAL A 242 0.59 -15.27 4.26
CA VAL A 242 1.81 -15.27 3.45
C VAL A 242 2.69 -16.43 3.91
N THR A 243 3.07 -17.28 2.96
CA THR A 243 3.86 -18.49 3.20
C THR A 243 5.07 -18.53 2.28
N ASN A 244 5.97 -19.49 2.48
CA ASN A 244 7.19 -19.65 1.67
C ASN A 244 8.02 -18.36 1.55
N ARG A 245 8.07 -17.59 2.65
CA ARG A 245 8.77 -16.31 2.66
C ARG A 245 10.26 -16.49 2.40
N ARG A 246 10.79 -15.68 1.50
CA ARG A 246 12.22 -15.52 1.22
C ARG A 246 12.60 -14.06 1.40
N VAL A 247 13.82 -13.82 1.86
CA VAL A 247 14.38 -12.48 2.02
C VAL A 247 15.66 -12.39 1.21
N TYR A 248 15.82 -11.27 0.51
CA TYR A 248 17.00 -10.95 -0.27
C TYR A 248 17.61 -9.63 0.25
N ASP A 249 18.93 -9.51 0.17
CA ASP A 249 19.56 -8.19 0.29
C ASP A 249 19.21 -7.31 -0.91
N VAL A 250 19.60 -6.03 -0.85
CA VAL A 250 19.31 -5.07 -1.92
C VAL A 250 19.99 -5.41 -3.26
N ASN A 251 20.98 -6.31 -3.26
CA ASN A 251 21.62 -6.80 -4.48
C ASN A 251 20.96 -8.09 -5.02
N GLY A 252 19.84 -8.53 -4.44
CA GLY A 252 19.12 -9.73 -4.84
C GLY A 252 19.73 -11.04 -4.32
N SER A 253 20.70 -10.99 -3.41
CA SER A 253 21.26 -12.20 -2.81
C SER A 253 20.33 -12.74 -1.73
N ASP A 254 19.98 -14.01 -1.80
CA ASP A 254 19.10 -14.65 -0.81
C ASP A 254 19.79 -14.79 0.55
N ILE A 255 19.23 -14.12 1.56
CA ILE A 255 19.72 -14.08 2.94
C ILE A 255 18.75 -14.76 3.92
N THR A 256 17.75 -15.50 3.40
CA THR A 256 16.70 -16.15 4.20
C THR A 256 17.31 -17.05 5.29
N GLU A 257 18.31 -17.85 4.94
CA GLU A 257 18.95 -18.79 5.87
C GLU A 257 19.67 -18.07 7.02
N SER A 258 20.24 -16.89 6.77
CA SER A 258 20.86 -16.09 7.81
C SER A 258 19.84 -15.65 8.86
N ILE A 259 18.63 -15.30 8.43
CA ILE A 259 17.55 -14.88 9.33
C ILE A 259 16.99 -16.09 10.08
N ILE A 260 16.78 -17.21 9.40
CA ILE A 260 16.32 -18.48 10.01
C ILE A 260 17.30 -18.95 11.09
N SER A 261 18.60 -18.89 10.81
CA SER A 261 19.65 -19.26 11.77
C SER A 261 19.68 -18.33 12.99
N ALA A 262 19.52 -17.03 12.77
CA ALA A 262 19.47 -16.04 13.85
C ALA A 262 18.20 -16.23 14.71
N LEU A 263 17.04 -16.44 14.09
CA LEU A 263 15.78 -16.76 14.76
C LEU A 263 15.94 -18.01 15.62
N GLY A 264 16.62 -19.03 15.10
CA GLY A 264 16.85 -20.25 15.84
C GLY A 264 17.75 -20.09 17.06
N THR A 265 18.70 -19.16 16.99
CA THR A 265 19.52 -18.76 18.14
C THR A 265 18.68 -18.03 19.18
N GLN A 266 17.86 -17.06 18.76
CA GLN A 266 17.01 -16.25 19.64
C GLN A 266 16.01 -17.10 20.44
N TYR A 267 15.35 -18.07 19.79
CA TYR A 267 14.30 -18.88 20.41
C TYR A 267 14.78 -20.28 20.86
N GLY A 268 16.08 -20.57 20.72
CA GLY A 268 16.70 -21.83 21.15
C GLY A 268 16.21 -23.07 20.41
N ARG A 269 15.76 -22.92 19.16
CA ARG A 269 15.16 -24.00 18.35
C ARG A 269 15.53 -23.86 16.88
N SER A 270 15.83 -24.95 16.19
CA SER A 270 16.01 -24.90 14.72
C SER A 270 14.68 -24.68 13.99
N TYR A 271 14.68 -23.76 13.03
CA TYR A 271 13.60 -23.54 12.07
C TYR A 271 14.05 -23.93 10.66
N THR A 272 13.10 -24.28 9.80
CA THR A 272 13.38 -24.63 8.38
C THR A 272 12.79 -23.61 7.40
N ALA A 273 12.07 -22.61 7.91
CA ALA A 273 11.42 -21.56 7.15
C ALA A 273 11.17 -20.36 8.06
N LEU A 274 10.99 -19.18 7.45
CA LEU A 274 10.47 -18.02 8.15
C LEU A 274 9.01 -18.25 8.59
N PRO A 275 8.55 -17.61 9.69
CA PRO A 275 7.17 -17.68 10.12
C PRO A 275 6.20 -17.17 9.05
N GLN A 276 5.06 -17.86 8.93
CA GLN A 276 3.97 -17.38 8.07
C GLN A 276 3.27 -16.19 8.71
N ILE A 277 3.01 -15.15 7.93
CA ILE A 277 2.15 -14.03 8.35
C ILE A 277 0.71 -14.48 8.16
N ASN A 278 -0.14 -14.30 9.17
CA ASN A 278 -1.56 -14.66 9.11
C ASN A 278 -2.42 -13.42 9.37
N PHE A 279 -3.55 -13.33 8.67
CA PHE A 279 -4.57 -12.34 8.99
C PHE A 279 -5.21 -12.69 10.33
N VAL A 280 -5.42 -11.68 11.16
CA VAL A 280 -6.22 -11.78 12.37
C VAL A 280 -7.68 -11.78 11.96
N VAL A 281 -8.31 -12.95 12.02
CA VAL A 281 -9.72 -13.12 11.65
C VAL A 281 -10.62 -12.46 12.70
N GLY A 282 -11.53 -11.60 12.26
CA GLY A 282 -12.52 -10.94 13.10
C GLY A 282 -13.70 -10.41 12.28
N PRO A 283 -14.79 -9.97 12.95
CA PRO A 283 -15.93 -9.34 12.29
C PRO A 283 -15.60 -7.94 11.76
N GLY A 284 -16.38 -7.45 10.79
CA GLY A 284 -16.30 -6.07 10.31
C GLY A 284 -15.05 -5.73 9.49
N VAL A 285 -14.30 -6.75 9.06
CA VAL A 285 -13.05 -6.55 8.30
C VAL A 285 -13.31 -6.21 6.84
N LEU A 286 -14.45 -6.60 6.25
CA LEU A 286 -14.89 -6.22 4.91
C LEU A 286 -16.15 -5.34 4.99
N ASP A 287 -16.16 -4.24 4.24
CA ASP A 287 -17.33 -3.37 4.09
C ASP A 287 -18.03 -3.54 2.74
N THR A 288 -19.18 -2.88 2.58
CA THR A 288 -20.01 -2.98 1.37
C THR A 288 -19.36 -2.39 0.12
N ASN A 289 -18.32 -1.56 0.27
CA ASN A 289 -17.59 -0.98 -0.86
C ASN A 289 -16.48 -1.91 -1.37
N GLY A 290 -16.26 -3.04 -0.68
CA GLY A 290 -15.22 -3.99 -1.03
C GLY A 290 -13.88 -3.69 -0.38
N GLU A 291 -13.78 -2.75 0.57
CA GLU A 291 -12.53 -2.51 1.27
C GLU A 291 -12.34 -3.54 2.40
N ILE A 292 -11.11 -4.01 2.59
CA ILE A 292 -10.76 -4.97 3.64
C ILE A 292 -9.67 -4.38 4.54
N LEU A 293 -9.91 -4.37 5.85
CA LEU A 293 -8.98 -3.87 6.86
C LEU A 293 -8.88 -4.84 8.03
N GLY A 294 -7.67 -5.13 8.46
CA GLY A 294 -7.46 -5.97 9.63
C GLY A 294 -6.02 -6.02 10.13
N GLY A 295 -5.79 -6.85 11.15
CA GLY A 295 -4.47 -7.09 11.71
C GLY A 295 -3.76 -8.24 11.01
N VAL A 296 -2.43 -8.25 11.05
CA VAL A 296 -1.62 -9.43 10.75
C VAL A 296 -0.77 -9.82 11.94
N SER A 297 -0.46 -11.11 12.06
CA SER A 297 0.51 -11.62 13.03
C SER A 297 1.19 -12.89 12.57
N SER A 298 2.40 -13.13 13.07
CA SER A 298 3.06 -14.43 12.99
C SER A 298 3.59 -14.86 14.35
N ASN A 299 3.82 -16.16 14.47
CA ASN A 299 4.28 -16.77 15.70
C ASN A 299 5.37 -17.79 15.41
N VAL A 300 6.27 -17.97 16.37
CA VAL A 300 7.29 -19.03 16.40
C VAL A 300 7.08 -19.91 17.63
N THR A 301 7.60 -21.12 17.59
CA THR A 301 7.63 -22.01 18.76
C THR A 301 9.04 -22.07 19.31
N ASP A 302 9.21 -21.80 20.61
CA ASP A 302 10.53 -21.82 21.26
C ASP A 302 11.03 -23.23 21.62
N ALA A 303 12.19 -23.30 22.27
CA ALA A 303 12.81 -24.53 22.76
C ALA A 303 11.93 -25.34 23.74
N THR A 304 11.04 -24.67 24.48
CA THR A 304 10.14 -25.29 25.47
C THR A 304 8.83 -25.78 24.85
N GLY A 305 8.58 -25.43 23.58
CA GLY A 305 7.32 -25.71 22.89
C GLY A 305 6.25 -24.62 23.07
N ALA A 306 6.59 -23.48 23.69
CA ALA A 306 5.66 -22.38 23.85
C ALA A 306 5.59 -21.52 22.58
N LEU A 307 4.39 -21.00 22.29
CA LEU A 307 4.16 -20.09 21.18
C LEU A 307 4.58 -18.68 21.58
N GLN A 308 5.42 -18.05 20.76
CA GLN A 308 5.90 -16.70 20.93
C GLN A 308 5.45 -15.86 19.73
N GLY A 309 4.94 -14.66 19.99
CA GLY A 309 4.71 -13.69 18.91
C GLY A 309 6.03 -13.31 18.28
N PHE A 310 6.06 -13.21 16.94
CA PHE A 310 7.25 -12.81 16.19
C PHE A 310 7.04 -11.44 15.54
N GLU A 311 6.04 -11.32 14.67
CA GLU A 311 5.72 -10.05 14.01
C GLU A 311 4.24 -9.72 14.11
N THR A 312 3.90 -8.44 14.12
CA THR A 312 2.51 -7.94 14.13
C THR A 312 2.36 -6.72 13.23
N GLY A 313 1.15 -6.47 12.76
CA GLY A 313 0.88 -5.29 11.97
C GLY A 313 -0.53 -5.23 11.42
N LYS A 314 -0.69 -4.61 10.26
CA LYS A 314 -1.98 -4.35 9.62
C LYS A 314 -1.95 -4.74 8.14
N TYR A 315 -3.13 -5.01 7.59
CA TYR A 315 -3.32 -5.11 6.15
C TYR A 315 -4.50 -4.24 5.71
N TYR A 316 -4.41 -3.79 4.47
CA TYR A 316 -5.36 -2.94 3.80
C TYR A 316 -5.55 -3.47 2.39
N ALA A 317 -6.79 -3.65 1.95
CA ALA A 317 -7.10 -4.24 0.66
C ALA A 317 -8.38 -3.65 0.06
N VAL A 318 -8.57 -3.84 -1.24
CA VAL A 318 -9.84 -3.62 -1.93
C VAL A 318 -10.10 -4.76 -2.92
N ILE A 319 -11.36 -5.17 -3.01
CA ILE A 319 -11.84 -6.22 -3.90
C ILE A 319 -12.31 -5.59 -5.21
N SER A 320 -12.04 -6.23 -6.34
CA SER A 320 -12.50 -5.79 -7.66
C SER A 320 -13.28 -6.88 -8.41
N GLY A 321 -14.15 -6.47 -9.33
CA GLY A 321 -14.80 -7.35 -10.30
C GLY A 321 -16.25 -7.71 -9.97
N ASP A 322 -16.99 -8.13 -10.99
CA ASP A 322 -18.43 -8.42 -10.94
C ASP A 322 -18.79 -9.61 -10.04
N ASN A 323 -17.82 -10.44 -9.68
CA ASN A 323 -18.04 -11.52 -8.72
C ASN A 323 -17.01 -11.52 -7.61
N ALA A 324 -16.47 -10.35 -7.26
CA ALA A 324 -15.31 -10.23 -6.38
C ALA A 324 -14.15 -11.10 -6.90
N ASP A 325 -13.71 -10.82 -8.13
CA ASP A 325 -12.80 -11.67 -8.91
C ASP A 325 -11.34 -11.59 -8.43
N GLU A 326 -10.97 -10.47 -7.83
CA GLU A 326 -9.60 -10.24 -7.33
C GLU A 326 -9.55 -9.35 -6.09
N ILE A 327 -8.42 -9.42 -5.39
CA ILE A 327 -8.10 -8.58 -4.22
C ILE A 327 -6.73 -7.96 -4.44
N VAL A 328 -6.63 -6.65 -4.35
CA VAL A 328 -5.35 -5.95 -4.26
C VAL A 328 -5.18 -5.39 -2.86
N GLY A 329 -3.95 -5.36 -2.35
CA GLY A 329 -3.71 -4.75 -1.06
C GLY A 329 -2.24 -4.66 -0.69
N VAL A 330 -2.03 -4.09 0.49
CA VAL A 330 -0.74 -3.95 1.15
C VAL A 330 -0.86 -4.45 2.58
N LEU A 331 0.20 -5.06 3.09
CA LEU A 331 0.36 -5.35 4.51
C LEU A 331 1.68 -4.75 5.01
N THR A 332 1.63 -4.27 6.24
CA THR A 332 2.78 -3.76 6.99
C THR A 332 2.93 -4.60 8.25
N ALA A 333 4.10 -5.16 8.50
CA ALA A 333 4.40 -5.93 9.70
C ALA A 333 5.74 -5.52 10.31
N GLU A 334 5.80 -5.41 11.63
CA GLU A 334 7.02 -5.09 12.37
C GLU A 334 7.44 -6.23 13.30
N ALA A 335 8.75 -6.43 13.40
CA ALA A 335 9.39 -7.41 14.27
C ALA A 335 10.76 -6.91 14.76
N GLU A 336 11.26 -7.48 15.85
CA GLU A 336 12.69 -7.42 16.15
C GLU A 336 13.45 -8.23 15.10
N ASP A 337 14.53 -7.67 14.55
CA ASP A 337 15.40 -8.42 13.63
C ASP A 337 16.26 -9.39 14.43
N PRO A 338 16.11 -10.72 14.25
CA PRO A 338 16.84 -11.70 15.07
C PRO A 338 18.37 -11.63 14.89
N ARG A 339 18.86 -10.96 13.83
CA ARG A 339 20.28 -10.85 13.52
C ARG A 339 20.99 -9.75 14.31
N TYR A 340 20.26 -8.80 14.90
CA TYR A 340 20.83 -7.60 15.49
C TYR A 340 20.12 -7.20 16.79
N ASP A 341 20.89 -6.73 17.76
CA ASP A 341 20.32 -6.22 19.02
C ASP A 341 19.75 -4.80 18.82
N ASN A 342 18.55 -4.55 19.35
CA ASN A 342 17.85 -3.26 19.32
C ASN A 342 17.59 -2.73 17.90
N VAL A 343 17.30 -3.63 16.96
CA VAL A 343 16.91 -3.28 15.60
C VAL A 343 15.55 -3.87 15.32
N THR A 344 14.60 -3.01 14.96
CA THR A 344 13.33 -3.47 14.41
C THR A 344 13.36 -3.41 12.90
N VAL A 345 12.67 -4.35 12.28
CA VAL A 345 12.45 -4.41 10.83
C VAL A 345 10.96 -4.23 10.57
N ARG A 346 10.66 -3.40 9.58
CA ARG A 346 9.33 -3.24 9.03
C ARG A 346 9.29 -3.82 7.64
N GLU A 347 8.39 -4.77 7.41
CA GLU A 347 8.09 -5.34 6.11
C GLU A 347 6.83 -4.67 5.57
N THR A 348 6.93 -3.93 4.46
CA THR A 348 5.79 -3.39 3.72
C THR A 348 5.70 -4.11 2.39
N GLY A 349 4.65 -4.90 2.19
CA GLY A 349 4.50 -5.65 0.94
C GLY A 349 3.10 -5.64 0.37
N GLY A 350 3.07 -5.75 -0.95
CA GLY A 350 1.87 -5.68 -1.75
C GLY A 350 1.54 -7.02 -2.37
N PHE A 351 0.27 -7.17 -2.73
CA PHE A 351 -0.25 -8.38 -3.34
C PHE A 351 -1.41 -8.07 -4.26
N ILE A 352 -1.59 -8.94 -5.26
CA ILE A 352 -2.80 -9.08 -6.06
C ILE A 352 -3.14 -10.57 -6.06
N LEU A 353 -4.32 -10.91 -5.55
CA LEU A 353 -4.81 -12.28 -5.44
C LEU A 353 -6.01 -12.46 -6.35
N TYR A 354 -6.04 -13.57 -7.06
CA TYR A 354 -7.08 -13.88 -8.05
C TYR A 354 -7.91 -15.06 -7.59
N ARG A 355 -9.19 -15.07 -7.95
CA ARG A 355 -9.98 -16.30 -7.90
C ARG A 355 -9.40 -17.31 -8.91
N PRO A 356 -9.19 -18.58 -8.49
CA PRO A 356 -8.60 -19.61 -9.33
C PRO A 356 -9.55 -20.18 -10.39
#